data_AF-A0A2I1HMH6-F1
#
_entry.id   AF-A0A2I1HMH6-F1
#
_cell.length_a   1.000
_cell.length_b   1.000
_cell.length_c   1.000
_cell.angle_alpha   90.00
_cell.angle_beta   90.00
_cell.angle_gamma   90.00
#
_symmetry.space_group_name_H-M   'P 1'
#
loop_
_entity.id
_entity.type
_entity.pdbx_description
1 polymer ?
#
loop_
_entity_poly.entity_id
_entity_poly.type
_entity_poly.pdbx_seq_one_letter_code
_entity_poly.pdbx_strand_id
1 'polypeptide(L)'
;MVIASYFRECAGKLIIDKELPETKELIRELKIQYERINNERYRESYKGAVKHDNDHLNDKSMDGFESTFDEFYKDTIMNEMTLKEEIMLPSSKGFNFYKDSFDYLLSSGVDVFETFHNYQAKVSKSCKFMTPAYWGILDLTNETLNGTDFTDKDIKELAQDFANSIKWESVPAEESVQEYFDNGCKRIYEIDENYETLKKLDNAIQYIKINTKDILTEEELKMSLIFPLFRGIFTSDHIQNVWGEIKVDSLNTQRVDMRSILIRTSNKFEAIYGKVVGGLQPIGVPTAHEEKRFLDKVTLMIVMRDSLNDLLMKYKHVFDEQRMDIIVYGWLQVGLKLNFYAMDWRGNGMYRFGLIDQCTLPLNKNYCNMLEDTYCVLKSLENKLLETEQAVRNLFSNNVKGKCRGLVAENDPRLNLNKA
;
A
#
# COMPACT_ATOMS: atom_id res chain seq x y z
N MET A 1 35.96 5.67 8.78
CA MET A 1 36.21 4.27 9.22
C MET A 1 35.87 4.06 10.70
N VAL A 2 34.66 4.47 11.14
CA VAL A 2 34.26 4.46 12.58
C VAL A 2 32.87 3.82 12.81
N ILE A 3 32.12 3.47 11.75
CA ILE A 3 30.79 2.83 11.90
C ILE A 3 30.90 1.29 12.08
N ALA A 4 32.03 0.68 11.69
CA ALA A 4 32.26 -0.77 11.81
C ALA A 4 32.72 -1.24 13.21
N SER A 5 33.11 -0.33 14.12
CA SER A 5 33.48 -0.70 15.50
C SER A 5 32.28 -0.77 16.43
N TYR A 6 31.22 0.02 16.18
CA TYR A 6 30.03 0.08 17.05
C TYR A 6 29.18 -1.21 16.97
N PHE A 7 29.05 -1.81 15.78
CA PHE A 7 28.32 -3.08 15.60
C PHE A 7 29.04 -4.30 16.19
N ARG A 8 30.38 -4.25 16.34
CA ARG A 8 31.14 -5.31 17.01
C ARG A 8 30.92 -5.30 18.52
N GLU A 9 30.61 -4.14 19.09
CA GLU A 9 30.38 -3.96 20.52
C GLU A 9 28.94 -4.32 20.93
N CYS A 10 27.94 -4.03 20.08
CA CYS A 10 26.55 -4.49 20.28
C CYS A 10 26.37 -6.00 20.06
N ALA A 11 27.17 -6.63 19.19
CA ALA A 11 27.17 -8.09 19.01
C ALA A 11 27.88 -8.83 20.16
N GLY A 12 28.74 -8.15 20.93
CA GLY A 12 29.57 -8.73 22.00
C GLY A 12 28.93 -8.76 23.40
N LYS A 13 27.74 -8.18 23.59
CA LYS A 13 27.00 -8.19 24.87
C LYS A 13 25.61 -8.85 24.73
N LEU A 14 25.56 -10.00 24.06
CA LEU A 14 24.50 -10.97 24.29
C LEU A 14 24.86 -11.74 25.56
N ILE A 15 24.36 -11.29 26.71
CA ILE A 15 24.30 -12.14 27.89
C ILE A 15 23.39 -13.31 27.51
N ILE A 16 24.06 -14.44 27.34
CA ILE A 16 23.48 -15.76 27.16
C ILE A 16 22.74 -16.07 28.45
N ASP A 17 21.41 -16.10 28.40
CA ASP A 17 20.65 -16.95 29.31
C ASP A 17 19.42 -17.53 28.60
N LYS A 18 19.55 -18.84 28.31
CA LYS A 18 18.50 -19.82 28.03
C LYS A 18 17.52 -19.57 26.87
N GLU A 19 18.01 -19.29 25.66
CA GLU A 19 17.21 -19.53 24.44
C GLU A 19 17.53 -20.90 23.82
N LEU A 20 16.47 -21.68 23.57
CA LEU A 20 16.53 -23.03 22.98
C LEU A 20 17.08 -23.01 21.53
N PRO A 21 17.69 -24.11 21.05
CA PRO A 21 18.35 -24.20 19.75
C PRO A 21 17.49 -23.77 18.55
N GLU A 22 16.19 -24.03 18.57
CA GLU A 22 15.25 -23.70 17.48
C GLU A 22 15.03 -22.19 17.30
N THR A 23 15.09 -21.42 18.39
CA THR A 23 15.00 -19.95 18.33
C THR A 23 16.25 -19.36 17.70
N LYS A 24 17.41 -19.97 17.98
CA LYS A 24 18.68 -19.58 17.37
C LYS A 24 18.69 -19.88 15.88
N GLU A 25 18.09 -20.99 15.45
CA GLU A 25 18.05 -21.37 14.05
C GLU A 25 17.10 -20.47 13.24
N LEU A 26 15.93 -20.10 13.75
CA LEU A 26 15.03 -19.16 13.07
C LEU A 26 15.61 -17.73 13.03
N ILE A 27 16.25 -17.28 14.13
CA ILE A 27 17.00 -16.01 14.17
C ILE A 27 18.16 -16.06 13.17
N ARG A 28 18.80 -17.21 13.01
CA ARG A 28 19.85 -17.43 12.02
C ARG A 28 19.30 -17.42 10.59
N GLU A 29 18.15 -18.02 10.32
CA GLU A 29 17.51 -17.97 9.00
C GLU A 29 17.10 -16.55 8.61
N LEU A 30 16.50 -15.80 9.55
CA LEU A 30 16.20 -14.38 9.37
C LEU A 30 17.46 -13.54 9.11
N LYS A 31 18.54 -13.82 9.86
CA LYS A 31 19.86 -13.20 9.64
C LYS A 31 20.47 -13.58 8.29
N ILE A 32 20.36 -14.84 7.86
CA ILE A 32 20.90 -15.32 6.57
C ILE A 32 20.13 -14.72 5.40
N GLN A 33 18.80 -14.59 5.50
CA GLN A 33 18.02 -13.90 4.47
C GLN A 33 18.36 -12.41 4.41
N TYR A 34 18.57 -11.76 5.56
CA TYR A 34 19.06 -10.39 5.65
C TYR A 34 20.47 -10.22 5.03
N GLU A 35 21.40 -11.12 5.34
CA GLU A 35 22.74 -11.14 4.77
C GLU A 35 22.72 -11.45 3.27
N ARG A 36 21.78 -12.27 2.77
CA ARG A 36 21.58 -12.48 1.33
C ARG A 36 21.09 -11.21 0.64
N ILE A 37 20.07 -10.54 1.18
CA ILE A 37 19.54 -9.28 0.66
C ILE A 37 20.64 -8.19 0.62
N ASN A 38 21.50 -8.14 1.63
CA ASN A 38 22.63 -7.21 1.67
C ASN A 38 23.82 -7.63 0.79
N ASN A 39 24.15 -8.92 0.69
CA ASN A 39 25.27 -9.40 -0.12
C ASN A 39 24.95 -9.37 -1.63
N GLU A 40 23.69 -9.55 -2.03
CA GLU A 40 23.26 -9.36 -3.42
C GLU A 40 23.39 -7.88 -3.83
N ARG A 41 23.15 -6.93 -2.92
CA ARG A 41 23.47 -5.49 -3.11
C ARG A 41 24.96 -5.19 -3.29
N TYR A 42 25.84 -5.89 -2.57
CA TYR A 42 27.30 -5.65 -2.65
C TYR A 42 27.94 -6.25 -3.92
N ARG A 43 27.36 -7.30 -4.50
CA ARG A 43 27.91 -7.96 -5.70
C ARG A 43 27.61 -7.20 -6.99
N GLU A 44 26.50 -6.46 -7.04
CA GLU A 44 26.11 -5.63 -8.19
C GLU A 44 26.82 -4.28 -8.20
N SER A 45 27.18 -3.73 -7.04
CA SER A 45 27.88 -2.44 -6.93
C SER A 45 29.35 -2.47 -7.40
N TYR A 46 29.99 -3.65 -7.49
CA TYR A 46 31.41 -3.77 -7.87
C TYR A 46 31.66 -4.13 -9.34
N LYS A 47 30.61 -4.30 -10.16
CA LYS A 47 30.78 -4.52 -11.62
C LYS A 47 30.78 -3.23 -12.45
N GLY A 48 30.49 -2.06 -11.85
CA GLY A 48 30.33 -0.80 -12.58
C GLY A 48 31.37 0.29 -12.35
N ALA A 49 32.26 0.18 -11.35
CA ALA A 49 33.13 1.31 -10.98
C ALA A 49 34.61 0.91 -10.95
N VAL A 50 35.24 0.92 -12.13
CA VAL A 50 36.67 1.15 -12.27
C VAL A 50 36.87 2.32 -13.22
N LYS A 51 37.09 3.52 -12.64
CA LYS A 51 38.16 4.48 -12.97
C LYS A 51 37.94 5.80 -12.21
N HIS A 52 38.87 6.09 -11.29
CA HIS A 52 39.67 7.32 -11.14
C HIS A 52 39.07 8.65 -11.68
N ASP A 53 39.10 9.79 -10.99
CA ASP A 53 40.17 10.34 -10.13
C ASP A 53 39.68 11.42 -9.13
N ASN A 54 40.56 11.69 -8.15
CA ASN A 54 40.50 12.66 -7.07
C ASN A 54 40.29 14.13 -7.51
N ASP A 55 39.68 14.97 -6.65
CA ASP A 55 40.44 15.97 -5.87
C ASP A 55 39.58 16.91 -4.99
N HIS A 56 40.19 17.20 -3.83
CA HIS A 56 40.10 18.37 -2.95
C HIS A 56 38.88 18.70 -2.06
N LEU A 57 39.12 18.44 -0.77
CA LEU A 57 38.59 19.12 0.42
C LEU A 57 38.82 20.64 0.39
N ASN A 58 37.84 21.40 0.86
CA ASN A 58 38.12 22.54 1.74
C ASN A 58 36.92 22.87 2.65
N ASP A 59 37.19 22.89 3.95
CA ASP A 59 36.35 23.42 5.03
C ASP A 59 36.07 24.91 4.83
N LYS A 60 34.84 25.36 5.12
CA LYS A 60 34.54 26.63 5.79
C LYS A 60 33.18 26.58 6.51
N SER A 61 33.17 27.30 7.63
CA SER A 61 32.26 27.32 8.79
C SER A 61 30.81 27.79 8.57
N MET A 62 29.97 27.40 9.55
CA MET A 62 28.61 27.87 9.88
C MET A 62 28.24 29.28 9.43
N ASP A 63 27.16 29.39 8.64
CA ASP A 63 25.87 30.02 8.99
C ASP A 63 24.94 29.90 7.77
N GLY A 64 23.68 29.48 7.95
CA GLY A 64 22.72 29.39 6.85
C GLY A 64 21.81 28.17 6.91
N PHE A 65 20.71 28.31 7.66
CA PHE A 65 19.56 27.43 7.65
C PHE A 65 18.82 27.63 6.31
N GLU A 66 19.09 26.85 5.26
CA GLU A 66 18.29 26.91 4.03
C GLU A 66 18.32 25.62 3.18
N SER A 67 17.14 24.98 3.14
CA SER A 67 16.41 24.48 1.95
C SER A 67 17.00 23.45 0.96
N THR A 68 18.10 22.77 1.24
CA THR A 68 18.67 21.83 0.23
C THR A 68 17.98 20.47 0.11
N PHE A 69 17.04 20.11 1.01
CA PHE A 69 16.34 18.81 0.95
C PHE A 69 14.99 18.86 0.20
N ASP A 70 14.44 20.06 -0.06
CA ASP A 70 13.11 20.25 -0.67
C ASP A 70 13.14 20.37 -2.20
N GLU A 71 14.22 20.90 -2.78
CA GLU A 71 14.32 21.05 -4.24
C GLU A 71 14.47 19.71 -4.95
N PHE A 72 15.27 18.79 -4.41
CA PHE A 72 15.54 17.51 -5.07
C PHE A 72 14.30 16.58 -5.09
N TYR A 73 13.46 16.62 -4.06
CA TYR A 73 12.22 15.83 -4.00
C TYR A 73 11.15 16.39 -4.93
N LYS A 74 11.02 17.72 -5.02
CA LYS A 74 10.13 18.37 -5.99
C LYS A 74 10.60 18.13 -7.43
N ASP A 75 11.90 18.23 -7.69
CA ASP A 75 12.47 18.06 -9.03
C ASP A 75 12.45 16.60 -9.52
N THR A 76 12.59 15.61 -8.62
CA THR A 76 12.44 14.19 -8.98
C THR A 76 11.01 13.83 -9.38
N ILE A 77 10.00 14.56 -8.88
CA ILE A 77 8.59 14.41 -9.29
C ILE A 77 8.29 15.24 -10.55
N MET A 78 9.03 16.34 -10.78
CA MET A 78 8.81 17.28 -11.89
C MET A 78 9.47 16.89 -13.23
N ASN A 79 10.45 15.99 -13.23
CA ASN A 79 11.10 15.42 -14.43
C ASN A 79 10.63 13.97 -14.61
N GLU A 80 10.11 13.44 -15.72
CA GLU A 80 10.18 13.77 -17.15
C GLU A 80 9.01 13.08 -17.91
N MET A 81 8.41 13.77 -18.88
CA MET A 81 7.80 13.21 -20.10
C MET A 81 6.51 12.36 -20.08
N THR A 82 5.73 12.24 -18.99
CA THR A 82 4.43 11.50 -19.01
C THR A 82 3.16 12.35 -18.99
N LEU A 83 3.28 13.69 -18.86
CA LEU A 83 2.16 14.65 -18.83
C LEU A 83 1.25 14.66 -20.08
N LYS A 84 1.58 13.93 -21.15
CA LYS A 84 0.79 13.88 -22.41
C LYS A 84 0.02 12.57 -22.62
N GLU A 85 0.27 11.51 -21.86
CA GLU A 85 -0.45 10.23 -22.02
C GLU A 85 -1.48 9.95 -20.90
N GLU A 86 -1.42 10.67 -19.78
CA GLU A 86 -2.23 10.42 -18.57
C GLU A 86 -3.70 10.89 -18.60
N ILE A 87 -4.17 11.48 -19.70
CA ILE A 87 -5.59 11.94 -19.84
C ILE A 87 -6.37 11.04 -20.82
N MET A 88 -5.76 9.99 -21.38
CA MET A 88 -6.49 8.97 -22.12
C MET A 88 -7.09 7.97 -21.12
N LEU A 89 -8.08 8.45 -20.35
CA LEU A 89 -9.13 7.60 -19.82
C LEU A 89 -9.57 6.65 -20.96
N PRO A 90 -9.98 5.40 -20.68
CA PRO A 90 -10.92 4.77 -21.57
C PRO A 90 -12.18 5.64 -21.52
N SER A 91 -12.27 6.64 -22.39
CA SER A 91 -13.54 7.21 -22.76
C SER A 91 -14.38 6.01 -23.19
N SER A 92 -15.57 5.89 -22.61
CA SER A 92 -16.59 4.93 -23.04
C SER A 92 -16.99 5.06 -24.52
N LYS A 93 -16.35 5.97 -25.28
CA LYS A 93 -16.35 6.06 -26.74
C LYS A 93 -15.63 4.87 -27.37
N GLY A 94 -16.17 3.69 -27.18
CA GLY A 94 -15.58 2.48 -27.73
C GLY A 94 -16.47 1.25 -27.76
N PHE A 95 -17.75 1.30 -27.39
CA PHE A 95 -18.80 0.38 -27.82
C PHE A 95 -20.15 1.02 -27.45
N ASN A 96 -21.02 1.24 -28.44
CA ASN A 96 -22.35 1.85 -28.27
C ASN A 96 -23.28 0.94 -27.45
N PHE A 97 -23.17 0.98 -26.13
CA PHE A 97 -24.20 0.47 -25.21
C PHE A 97 -24.71 1.50 -24.19
N TYR A 98 -24.26 2.75 -24.26
CA TYR A 98 -24.68 3.78 -23.30
C TYR A 98 -25.94 4.50 -23.77
N LYS A 99 -27.10 3.96 -23.37
CA LYS A 99 -28.33 4.75 -23.25
C LYS A 99 -28.71 5.05 -21.79
N ASP A 100 -27.96 4.53 -20.82
CA ASP A 100 -28.09 4.90 -19.42
C ASP A 100 -26.76 5.52 -18.99
N SER A 101 -26.75 6.84 -18.89
CA SER A 101 -25.79 7.55 -18.04
C SER A 101 -25.89 6.91 -16.64
N PHE A 102 -24.79 6.44 -16.06
CA PHE A 102 -24.78 6.17 -14.63
C PHE A 102 -24.86 7.53 -13.94
N ASP A 103 -26.06 8.06 -13.79
CA ASP A 103 -26.30 9.28 -13.05
C ASP A 103 -25.89 9.01 -11.60
N TYR A 104 -24.70 9.47 -11.20
CA TYR A 104 -24.27 9.41 -9.81
C TYR A 104 -24.79 10.65 -9.09
N LEU A 105 -26.08 10.64 -8.80
CA LEU A 105 -26.80 11.73 -8.16
C LEU A 105 -26.92 11.49 -6.65
N LEU A 106 -26.56 12.49 -5.86
CA LEU A 106 -26.78 12.50 -4.42
C LEU A 106 -28.24 12.86 -4.08
N SER A 107 -28.65 12.63 -2.84
CA SER A 107 -29.98 12.99 -2.33
C SER A 107 -30.30 14.49 -2.42
N SER A 108 -29.27 15.32 -2.53
CA SER A 108 -29.35 16.77 -2.76
C SER A 108 -29.66 17.14 -4.22
N GLY A 109 -29.59 16.17 -5.15
CA GLY A 109 -29.66 16.40 -6.60
C GLY A 109 -28.32 16.78 -7.24
N VAL A 110 -27.22 16.76 -6.47
CA VAL A 110 -25.87 17.04 -6.97
C VAL A 110 -25.38 15.87 -7.84
N ASP A 111 -24.95 16.17 -9.07
CA ASP A 111 -24.20 15.25 -9.92
C ASP A 111 -22.74 15.18 -9.44
N VAL A 112 -22.35 14.02 -8.94
CA VAL A 112 -21.02 13.78 -8.36
C VAL A 112 -19.93 13.90 -9.43
N PHE A 113 -20.16 13.39 -10.65
CA PHE A 113 -19.15 13.44 -11.70
C PHE A 113 -18.94 14.86 -12.18
N GLU A 114 -20.02 15.59 -12.46
CA GLU A 114 -19.93 17.00 -12.89
C GLU A 114 -19.21 17.84 -11.81
N THR A 115 -19.62 17.70 -10.56
CA THR A 115 -19.05 18.45 -9.43
C THR A 115 -17.57 18.13 -9.25
N PHE A 116 -17.19 16.85 -9.30
CA PHE A 116 -15.81 16.42 -9.17
C PHE A 116 -14.94 16.90 -10.33
N HIS A 117 -15.40 16.80 -11.58
CA HIS A 117 -14.65 17.27 -12.74
C HIS A 117 -14.50 18.79 -12.75
N ASN A 118 -15.50 19.53 -12.30
CA ASN A 118 -15.41 20.98 -12.11
C ASN A 118 -14.35 21.34 -11.07
N TYR A 119 -14.29 20.60 -9.95
CA TYR A 119 -13.22 20.76 -8.97
C TYR A 119 -11.83 20.42 -9.55
N GLN A 120 -11.71 19.29 -10.25
CA GLN A 120 -10.47 18.87 -10.91
C GLN A 120 -9.97 19.93 -11.91
N ALA A 121 -10.87 20.56 -12.67
CA ALA A 121 -10.52 21.61 -13.62
C ALA A 121 -10.02 22.91 -12.96
N LYS A 122 -10.41 23.18 -11.71
CA LYS A 122 -9.95 24.33 -10.91
C LYS A 122 -8.57 24.11 -10.28
N VAL A 123 -8.03 22.89 -10.30
CA VAL A 123 -6.73 22.59 -9.69
C VAL A 123 -5.62 23.40 -10.37
N SER A 124 -4.91 24.22 -9.59
CA SER A 124 -3.86 25.10 -10.10
C SER A 124 -2.69 24.28 -10.66
N LYS A 125 -2.05 24.79 -11.72
CA LYS A 125 -0.90 24.14 -12.35
C LYS A 125 0.27 23.91 -11.39
N SER A 126 0.49 24.81 -10.43
CA SER A 126 1.60 24.73 -9.47
C SER A 126 1.38 23.70 -8.36
N CYS A 127 0.14 23.22 -8.17
CA CYS A 127 -0.22 22.28 -7.10
C CYS A 127 -0.71 20.93 -7.61
N LYS A 128 -0.66 20.68 -8.94
CA LYS A 128 -1.20 19.48 -9.58
C LYS A 128 -0.73 18.18 -8.94
N PHE A 129 0.57 18.01 -8.79
CA PHE A 129 1.15 16.77 -8.28
C PHE A 129 0.70 16.44 -6.84
N MET A 130 0.42 17.47 -6.04
CA MET A 130 0.00 17.37 -4.64
C MET A 130 -1.51 17.22 -4.45
N THR A 131 -2.29 17.39 -5.51
CA THR A 131 -3.75 17.44 -5.39
C THR A 131 -4.35 16.13 -5.90
N PRO A 132 -4.91 15.26 -5.04
CA PRO A 132 -5.47 13.97 -5.46
C PRO A 132 -6.48 14.07 -6.60
N ALA A 133 -7.31 15.12 -6.62
CA ALA A 133 -8.29 15.32 -7.69
C ALA A 133 -7.67 15.53 -9.06
N TYR A 134 -6.45 16.06 -9.16
CA TYR A 134 -5.71 16.11 -10.43
C TYR A 134 -5.56 14.70 -11.03
N TRP A 135 -5.28 13.72 -10.18
CA TRP A 135 -5.13 12.31 -10.52
C TRP A 135 -6.45 11.54 -10.66
N GLY A 136 -7.59 12.23 -10.62
CA GLY A 136 -8.92 11.61 -10.67
C GLY A 136 -9.34 10.98 -9.34
N ILE A 137 -8.67 11.31 -8.24
CA ILE A 137 -8.92 10.73 -6.92
C ILE A 137 -9.75 11.69 -6.07
N LEU A 138 -10.94 11.26 -5.68
CA LEU A 138 -11.78 11.88 -4.67
C LEU A 138 -11.36 11.39 -3.29
N ASP A 139 -10.66 12.23 -2.53
CA ASP A 139 -10.19 11.92 -1.18
C ASP A 139 -11.29 12.14 -0.13
N LEU A 140 -11.89 11.07 0.35
CA LEU A 140 -12.95 11.07 1.37
C LEU A 140 -12.40 11.16 2.81
N THR A 141 -11.10 11.33 3.00
CA THR A 141 -10.51 11.53 4.34
C THR A 141 -10.66 12.97 4.86
N ASN A 142 -11.26 13.86 4.05
CA ASN A 142 -11.51 15.28 4.36
C ASN A 142 -10.25 16.15 4.49
N GLU A 143 -9.07 15.67 4.06
CA GLU A 143 -7.83 16.45 4.10
C GLU A 143 -7.66 17.35 2.86
N THR A 144 -8.24 16.98 1.71
CA THR A 144 -8.04 17.74 0.45
C THR A 144 -9.32 18.29 -0.19
N LEU A 145 -10.51 18.10 0.39
CA LEU A 145 -11.78 18.53 -0.22
C LEU A 145 -12.10 20.02 -0.05
N ASN A 146 -11.18 20.80 0.50
CA ASN A 146 -11.34 22.25 0.64
C ASN A 146 -11.50 22.92 -0.74
N GLY A 147 -12.57 23.71 -0.91
CA GLY A 147 -12.86 24.41 -2.16
C GLY A 147 -13.57 23.57 -3.23
N THR A 148 -14.05 22.38 -2.87
CA THR A 148 -15.02 21.64 -3.68
C THR A 148 -16.41 22.28 -3.57
N ASP A 149 -17.26 22.09 -4.57
CA ASP A 149 -18.66 22.55 -4.53
C ASP A 149 -19.57 21.53 -3.80
N PHE A 150 -19.00 20.48 -3.20
CA PHE A 150 -19.71 19.53 -2.34
C PHE A 150 -20.00 20.17 -0.98
N THR A 151 -21.22 20.01 -0.49
CA THR A 151 -21.55 20.38 0.89
C THR A 151 -21.10 19.30 1.88
N ASP A 152 -21.03 19.64 3.17
CA ASP A 152 -20.75 18.64 4.23
C ASP A 152 -21.74 17.47 4.23
N LYS A 153 -23.00 17.73 3.82
CA LYS A 153 -24.01 16.67 3.69
C LYS A 153 -23.67 15.74 2.53
N ASP A 154 -23.25 16.30 1.40
CA ASP A 154 -22.85 15.54 0.21
C ASP A 154 -21.62 14.67 0.52
N ILE A 155 -20.61 15.22 1.21
CA ILE A 155 -19.41 14.47 1.62
C ILE A 155 -19.77 13.29 2.53
N LYS A 156 -20.70 13.49 3.48
CA LYS A 156 -21.17 12.41 4.36
C LYS A 156 -21.91 11.33 3.59
N GLU A 157 -22.73 11.70 2.62
CA GLU A 157 -23.43 10.74 1.76
C GLU A 157 -22.45 9.94 0.90
N LEU A 158 -21.46 10.60 0.30
CA LEU A 158 -20.38 9.97 -0.47
C LEU A 158 -19.53 9.02 0.39
N ALA A 159 -19.21 9.42 1.62
CA ALA A 159 -18.48 8.59 2.58
C ALA A 159 -19.31 7.37 3.01
N GLN A 160 -20.62 7.52 3.20
CA GLN A 160 -21.50 6.41 3.52
C GLN A 160 -21.65 5.45 2.33
N ASP A 161 -21.82 5.96 1.11
CA ASP A 161 -21.85 5.12 -0.10
C ASP A 161 -20.54 4.37 -0.32
N PHE A 162 -19.40 5.01 -0.02
CA PHE A 162 -18.09 4.36 -0.01
C PHE A 162 -18.00 3.26 1.05
N ALA A 163 -18.39 3.54 2.30
CA ALA A 163 -18.40 2.52 3.34
C ALA A 163 -19.27 1.31 2.95
N ASN A 164 -20.43 1.56 2.34
CA ASN A 164 -21.34 0.52 1.84
C ASN A 164 -20.77 -0.27 0.67
N SER A 165 -19.89 0.31 -0.17
CA SER A 165 -19.23 -0.41 -1.26
C SER A 165 -18.09 -1.28 -0.74
N ILE A 166 -17.25 -0.76 0.15
CA ILE A 166 -16.10 -1.49 0.72
C ILE A 166 -16.57 -2.63 1.64
N LYS A 167 -17.67 -2.42 2.39
CA LYS A 167 -18.21 -3.38 3.36
C LYS A 167 -17.13 -3.88 4.32
N TRP A 168 -16.35 -2.93 4.85
CA TRP A 168 -15.31 -3.22 5.81
C TRP A 168 -15.94 -3.64 7.14
N GLU A 169 -15.59 -4.84 7.61
CA GLU A 169 -16.06 -5.39 8.88
C GLU A 169 -14.87 -5.99 9.62
N SER A 170 -14.71 -5.64 10.90
CA SER A 170 -13.64 -6.17 11.73
C SER A 170 -13.95 -7.62 12.10
N VAL A 171 -13.01 -8.50 11.78
CA VAL A 171 -13.02 -9.92 12.14
C VAL A 171 -12.49 -10.05 13.56
N PRO A 172 -13.31 -10.53 14.52
CA PRO A 172 -12.84 -10.74 15.88
C PRO A 172 -11.78 -11.85 15.89
N ALA A 173 -10.83 -11.73 16.81
CA ALA A 173 -9.84 -12.78 17.05
C ALA A 173 -10.52 -14.09 17.47
N GLU A 174 -9.94 -15.22 17.08
CA GLU A 174 -10.38 -16.54 17.56
C GLU A 174 -10.12 -16.68 19.07
N GLU A 175 -10.90 -17.49 19.78
CA GLU A 175 -10.82 -17.64 21.25
C GLU A 175 -9.38 -17.94 21.73
N SER A 176 -8.66 -18.81 21.02
CA SER A 176 -7.25 -19.11 21.35
C SER A 176 -6.29 -17.93 21.18
N VAL A 177 -6.58 -17.03 20.24
CA VAL A 177 -5.80 -15.81 19.99
C VAL A 177 -6.15 -14.74 21.03
N GLN A 178 -7.45 -14.61 21.37
CA GLN A 178 -7.91 -13.73 22.44
C GLN A 178 -7.26 -14.13 23.77
N GLU A 179 -7.33 -15.41 24.14
CA GLU A 179 -6.69 -15.94 25.36
C GLU A 179 -5.18 -15.67 25.36
N TYR A 180 -4.52 -15.75 24.21
CA TYR A 180 -3.09 -15.43 24.09
C TYR A 180 -2.79 -13.95 24.41
N PHE A 181 -3.61 -13.02 23.89
CA PHE A 181 -3.47 -11.60 24.19
C PHE A 181 -3.83 -11.27 25.65
N ASP A 182 -4.92 -11.83 26.17
CA ASP A 182 -5.36 -11.70 27.57
C ASP A 182 -4.30 -12.19 28.57
N ASN A 183 -3.55 -13.23 28.19
CA ASN A 183 -2.44 -13.75 28.99
C ASN A 183 -1.15 -12.89 28.90
N GLY A 184 -1.19 -11.74 28.24
CA GLY A 184 -0.06 -10.80 28.13
C GLY A 184 0.98 -11.21 27.09
N CYS A 185 0.56 -11.94 26.05
CA CYS A 185 1.42 -12.46 24.99
C CYS A 185 2.64 -13.23 25.56
N LYS A 186 2.37 -14.13 26.51
CA LYS A 186 3.39 -15.02 27.07
C LYS A 186 3.82 -16.00 25.99
N ARG A 187 5.13 -16.23 25.90
CA ARG A 187 5.71 -17.13 24.92
C ARG A 187 5.10 -18.52 25.04
N ILE A 188 4.73 -19.10 23.90
CA ILE A 188 4.10 -20.42 23.87
C ILE A 188 5.17 -21.47 23.57
N TYR A 189 5.35 -22.43 24.48
CA TYR A 189 6.38 -23.47 24.39
C TYR A 189 5.83 -24.85 23.99
N GLU A 190 4.55 -25.09 24.28
CA GLU A 190 3.87 -26.36 24.07
C GLU A 190 2.62 -26.09 23.24
N ILE A 191 2.69 -26.34 21.93
CA ILE A 191 1.48 -26.45 21.12
C ILE A 191 1.61 -27.69 20.24
N ASP A 192 0.51 -28.42 20.16
CA ASP A 192 0.25 -29.46 19.17
C ASP A 192 0.51 -28.90 17.75
N GLU A 193 0.98 -29.72 16.80
CA GLU A 193 1.32 -29.27 15.42
C GLU A 193 0.14 -28.58 14.70
N ASN A 194 -1.07 -28.71 15.23
CA ASN A 194 -2.31 -28.14 14.75
C ASN A 194 -2.49 -26.60 14.94
N TYR A 195 -1.59 -25.86 15.62
CA TYR A 195 -1.69 -24.39 15.72
C TYR A 195 -0.49 -23.63 15.13
N GLU A 196 -0.09 -23.99 13.92
CA GLU A 196 0.99 -23.32 13.20
C GLU A 196 0.76 -21.79 13.05
N THR A 197 -0.49 -21.35 12.87
CA THR A 197 -0.85 -19.92 12.77
C THR A 197 -0.57 -19.15 14.06
N LEU A 198 -0.96 -19.69 15.22
CA LEU A 198 -0.72 -19.06 16.52
C LEU A 198 0.79 -19.03 16.83
N LYS A 199 1.54 -20.05 16.43
CA LYS A 199 3.01 -20.09 16.57
C LYS A 199 3.70 -19.00 15.75
N LYS A 200 3.25 -18.75 14.51
CA LYS A 200 3.75 -17.65 13.68
C LYS A 200 3.47 -16.29 14.31
N LEU A 201 2.26 -16.10 14.85
CA LEU A 201 1.88 -14.90 15.58
C LEU A 201 2.75 -14.69 16.83
N ASP A 202 2.93 -15.73 17.66
CA ASP A 202 3.77 -15.64 18.86
C ASP A 202 5.21 -15.26 18.50
N ASN A 203 5.81 -15.91 17.50
CA ASN A 203 7.16 -15.59 17.05
C ASN A 203 7.31 -14.12 16.62
N ALA A 204 6.33 -13.58 15.89
CA ALA A 204 6.31 -12.17 15.50
C ALA A 204 6.22 -11.25 16.73
N ILE A 205 5.34 -11.55 17.68
CA ILE A 205 5.13 -10.73 18.87
C ILE A 205 6.33 -10.78 19.82
N GLN A 206 6.95 -11.96 20.01
CA GLN A 206 8.18 -12.05 20.80
C GLN A 206 9.32 -11.26 20.15
N TYR A 207 9.44 -11.30 18.82
CA TYR A 207 10.42 -10.49 18.09
C TYR A 207 10.18 -8.98 18.32
N ILE A 208 8.93 -8.53 18.22
CA ILE A 208 8.55 -7.14 18.50
C ILE A 208 8.93 -6.76 19.93
N LYS A 209 8.58 -7.57 20.94
CA LYS A 209 8.89 -7.31 22.35
C LYS A 209 10.37 -7.08 22.62
N ILE A 210 11.24 -7.84 21.94
CA ILE A 210 12.70 -7.74 22.08
C ILE A 210 13.25 -6.48 21.40
N ASN A 211 12.65 -6.08 20.28
CA ASN A 211 13.17 -4.99 19.43
C ASN A 211 12.48 -3.64 19.65
N THR A 212 11.40 -3.57 20.42
CA THR A 212 10.71 -2.32 20.73
C THR A 212 11.59 -1.42 21.59
N LYS A 213 11.81 -0.17 21.13
CA LYS A 213 12.61 0.86 21.78
C LYS A 213 11.85 2.19 21.73
N ASP A 214 12.22 3.12 22.61
CA ASP A 214 11.61 4.45 22.69
C ASP A 214 11.93 5.34 21.49
N ILE A 215 13.04 5.06 20.79
CA ILE A 215 13.49 5.79 19.61
C ILE A 215 13.82 4.77 18.52
N LEU A 216 13.25 4.97 17.34
CA LEU A 216 13.47 4.12 16.17
C LEU A 216 13.61 5.01 14.94
N THR A 217 14.53 4.68 14.04
CA THR A 217 14.53 5.24 12.68
C THR A 217 13.34 4.70 11.87
N GLU A 218 13.02 5.30 10.72
CA GLU A 218 11.95 4.83 9.81
C GLU A 218 12.17 3.35 9.41
N GLU A 219 13.41 2.98 9.08
CA GLU A 219 13.77 1.60 8.72
C GLU A 219 13.68 0.65 9.91
N GLU A 220 14.16 1.05 11.09
CA GLU A 220 14.03 0.22 12.30
C GLU A 220 12.56 0.04 12.69
N LEU A 221 11.73 1.07 12.54
CA LEU A 221 10.31 1.03 12.83
C LEU A 221 9.59 0.03 11.89
N LYS A 222 9.88 0.11 10.59
CA LYS A 222 9.41 -0.85 9.59
C LYS A 222 9.81 -2.29 9.94
N MET A 223 11.08 -2.52 10.25
CA MET A 223 11.62 -3.87 10.42
C MET A 223 11.33 -4.49 11.79
N SER A 224 11.19 -3.68 12.84
CA SER A 224 10.94 -4.15 14.20
C SER A 224 9.46 -4.33 14.53
N LEU A 225 8.56 -3.62 13.83
CA LEU A 225 7.12 -3.62 14.11
C LEU A 225 6.29 -4.11 12.91
N ILE A 226 6.32 -3.39 11.79
CA ILE A 226 5.37 -3.64 10.70
C ILE A 226 5.66 -4.95 9.97
N PHE A 227 6.91 -5.17 9.55
CA PHE A 227 7.33 -6.39 8.88
C PHE A 227 6.95 -7.67 9.65
N PRO A 228 7.31 -7.82 10.94
CA PRO A 228 6.97 -9.02 11.69
C PRO A 228 5.45 -9.17 11.89
N LEU A 229 4.69 -8.09 12.09
CA LEU A 229 3.22 -8.15 12.23
C LEU A 229 2.55 -8.72 10.97
N PHE A 230 2.81 -8.12 9.82
CA PHE A 230 2.23 -8.60 8.56
C PHE A 230 2.64 -10.04 8.28
N ARG A 231 3.90 -10.41 8.54
CA ARG A 231 4.38 -11.78 8.33
C ARG A 231 3.78 -12.80 9.30
N GLY A 232 3.55 -12.39 10.56
CA GLY A 232 2.98 -13.25 11.59
C GLY A 232 1.47 -13.47 11.43
N ILE A 233 0.77 -12.50 10.83
CA ILE A 233 -0.69 -12.49 10.73
C ILE A 233 -1.19 -12.96 9.36
N PHE A 234 -0.53 -12.55 8.27
CA PHE A 234 -0.90 -13.02 6.93
C PHE A 234 -0.42 -14.46 6.76
N THR A 235 -1.37 -15.38 6.78
CA THR A 235 -1.14 -16.83 6.73
C THR A 235 -1.56 -17.48 5.43
N SER A 236 -2.36 -16.80 4.61
CA SER A 236 -2.85 -17.31 3.34
C SER A 236 -1.71 -17.51 2.33
N ASP A 237 -1.67 -18.67 1.68
CA ASP A 237 -0.74 -18.94 0.57
C ASP A 237 -1.18 -18.25 -0.73
N HIS A 238 -2.30 -17.53 -0.73
CA HIS A 238 -2.79 -16.77 -1.89
C HIS A 238 -2.16 -15.38 -1.99
N ILE A 239 -1.53 -14.91 -0.91
CA ILE A 239 -0.99 -13.56 -0.80
C ILE A 239 0.52 -13.64 -0.61
N GLN A 240 1.27 -12.93 -1.45
CA GLN A 240 2.71 -12.79 -1.32
C GLN A 240 3.07 -11.35 -0.98
N ASN A 241 3.64 -11.16 0.21
CA ASN A 241 4.15 -9.88 0.67
C ASN A 241 5.58 -9.67 0.19
N VAL A 242 5.83 -8.59 -0.56
CA VAL A 242 7.16 -8.19 -1.03
C VAL A 242 7.57 -6.91 -0.28
N TRP A 243 8.77 -6.92 0.27
CA TRP A 243 9.31 -5.86 1.13
C TRP A 243 10.58 -5.26 0.56
N GLY A 244 10.76 -3.96 0.78
CA GLY A 244 11.98 -3.22 0.48
C GLY A 244 11.75 -2.05 -0.46
N GLU A 245 12.61 -1.04 -0.36
CA GLU A 245 12.68 0.04 -1.34
C GLU A 245 13.04 -0.56 -2.71
N ILE A 246 12.08 -0.58 -3.63
CA ILE A 246 12.36 -0.97 -5.02
C ILE A 246 13.28 0.10 -5.61
N LYS A 247 14.54 -0.26 -5.89
CA LYS A 247 15.48 0.59 -6.63
C LYS A 247 15.18 0.52 -8.12
N VAL A 248 14.85 1.70 -8.66
CA VAL A 248 15.39 2.34 -9.88
C VAL A 248 15.86 1.39 -10.97
N ASP A 249 14.93 1.00 -11.84
CA ASP A 249 15.25 1.05 -13.27
C ASP A 249 14.92 2.45 -13.77
N SER A 250 15.67 2.93 -14.76
CA SER A 250 15.72 4.31 -15.25
C SER A 250 14.43 4.87 -15.86
N LEU A 251 13.26 4.25 -15.61
CA LEU A 251 11.94 4.78 -15.91
C LEU A 251 10.94 4.28 -14.85
N ASN A 252 10.43 5.20 -14.02
CA ASN A 252 9.20 5.11 -13.24
C ASN A 252 9.06 3.98 -12.20
N THR A 253 9.15 4.30 -10.91
CA THR A 253 8.30 3.66 -9.87
C THR A 253 8.30 4.47 -8.57
N GLN A 254 7.11 4.72 -8.04
CA GLN A 254 6.89 5.38 -6.75
C GLN A 254 7.27 4.47 -5.58
N ARG A 255 7.94 5.05 -4.56
CA ARG A 255 8.58 4.35 -3.44
C ARG A 255 7.57 3.95 -2.36
N VAL A 256 7.19 2.68 -2.34
CA VAL A 256 6.44 2.02 -1.24
C VAL A 256 7.36 1.03 -0.52
N ASP A 257 7.08 0.77 0.76
CA ASP A 257 7.85 -0.18 1.58
C ASP A 257 7.41 -1.62 1.40
N MET A 258 6.11 -1.81 1.17
CA MET A 258 5.47 -3.10 1.05
C MET A 258 4.47 -3.09 -0.09
N ARG A 259 4.43 -4.21 -0.82
CA ARG A 259 3.31 -4.54 -1.71
C ARG A 259 2.84 -5.97 -1.45
N SER A 260 1.54 -6.22 -1.57
CA SER A 260 0.99 -7.57 -1.49
C SER A 260 0.42 -8.01 -2.83
N ILE A 261 0.86 -9.17 -3.29
CA ILE A 261 0.55 -9.73 -4.60
C ILE A 261 -0.41 -10.90 -4.43
N LEU A 262 -1.53 -10.89 -5.16
CA LEU A 262 -2.49 -11.99 -5.21
C LEU A 262 -2.02 -13.05 -6.20
N ILE A 263 -1.29 -14.06 -5.71
CA ILE A 263 -0.51 -14.97 -6.57
C ILE A 263 -1.37 -15.95 -7.37
N ARG A 264 -2.60 -16.21 -6.92
CA ARG A 264 -3.56 -17.10 -7.59
C ARG A 264 -4.37 -16.39 -8.68
N THR A 265 -4.12 -15.10 -8.91
CA THR A 265 -4.66 -14.37 -10.06
C THR A 265 -3.78 -14.54 -11.29
N SER A 266 -4.39 -14.59 -12.49
CA SER A 266 -3.65 -14.76 -13.76
C SER A 266 -2.64 -13.66 -14.06
N ASN A 267 -2.82 -12.48 -13.47
CA ASN A 267 -2.00 -11.29 -13.67
C ASN A 267 -1.11 -10.96 -12.47
N LYS A 268 -1.11 -11.78 -11.40
CA LYS A 268 -0.40 -11.47 -10.14
C LYS A 268 -0.73 -10.05 -9.67
N PHE A 269 -2.02 -9.76 -9.51
CA PHE A 269 -2.52 -8.43 -9.18
C PHE A 269 -1.93 -7.93 -7.85
N GLU A 270 -1.41 -6.70 -7.85
CA GLU A 270 -0.91 -6.03 -6.64
C GLU A 270 -2.07 -5.30 -5.95
N ALA A 271 -2.52 -5.84 -4.81
CA ALA A 271 -3.77 -5.41 -4.16
C ALA A 271 -3.55 -4.61 -2.87
N ILE A 272 -2.31 -4.54 -2.37
CA ILE A 272 -1.94 -3.72 -1.20
C ILE A 272 -0.68 -2.94 -1.48
N TYR A 273 -0.68 -1.69 -1.02
CA TYR A 273 0.50 -0.84 -0.92
C TYR A 273 0.68 -0.31 0.49
N GLY A 274 1.92 -0.23 0.96
CA GLY A 274 2.25 0.09 2.33
C GLY A 274 3.43 1.02 2.46
N LYS A 275 3.36 1.98 3.39
CA LYS A 275 4.46 2.90 3.65
C LYS A 275 4.58 3.31 5.13
N VAL A 276 5.81 3.36 5.62
CA VAL A 276 6.18 3.91 6.93
C VAL A 276 6.67 5.34 6.75
N VAL A 277 6.11 6.26 7.53
CA VAL A 277 6.37 7.70 7.41
C VAL A 277 7.14 8.20 8.62
N GLY A 278 8.45 8.37 8.44
CA GLY A 278 9.35 8.78 9.50
C GLY A 278 9.62 7.70 10.53
N GLY A 279 10.57 7.99 11.42
CA GLY A 279 10.85 7.18 12.59
C GLY A 279 10.00 7.60 13.80
N LEU A 280 10.40 7.08 14.95
CA LEU A 280 9.81 7.31 16.25
C LEU A 280 10.77 8.11 17.15
N GLN A 281 10.29 9.22 17.69
CA GLN A 281 10.90 9.97 18.78
C GLN A 281 10.39 9.44 20.14
N PRO A 282 11.01 9.85 21.27
CA PRO A 282 10.53 9.45 22.59
C PRO A 282 9.03 9.69 22.76
N ILE A 283 8.36 8.80 23.50
CA ILE A 283 6.91 8.86 23.75
C ILE A 283 6.06 8.57 22.48
N GLY A 284 6.68 8.05 21.42
CA GLY A 284 5.95 7.57 20.24
C GLY A 284 5.61 8.64 19.21
N VAL A 285 6.24 9.81 19.29
CA VAL A 285 5.98 10.93 18.38
C VAL A 285 6.65 10.66 17.02
N PRO A 286 5.95 10.79 15.88
CA PRO A 286 6.55 10.65 14.56
C PRO A 286 7.64 11.71 14.30
N THR A 287 8.78 11.30 13.74
CA THR A 287 9.83 12.26 13.32
C THR A 287 9.44 13.06 12.08
N ALA A 288 8.49 12.57 11.28
CA ALA A 288 8.08 13.21 10.03
C ALA A 288 7.19 14.44 10.29
N HIS A 289 7.47 15.54 9.60
CA HIS A 289 6.61 16.73 9.58
C HIS A 289 5.33 16.48 8.76
N GLU A 290 4.33 17.34 8.95
CA GLU A 290 3.01 17.20 8.32
C GLU A 290 3.07 17.14 6.79
N GLU A 291 3.91 17.96 6.16
CA GLU A 291 4.08 17.96 4.69
C GLU A 291 4.56 16.61 4.16
N LYS A 292 5.56 15.98 4.81
CA LYS A 292 6.01 14.63 4.44
C LYS A 292 4.89 13.60 4.58
N ARG A 293 4.11 13.66 5.66
CA ARG A 293 2.98 12.73 5.87
C ARG A 293 1.94 12.86 4.77
N PHE A 294 1.62 14.09 4.38
CA PHE A 294 0.70 14.38 3.31
C PHE A 294 1.24 13.89 1.95
N LEU A 295 2.49 14.20 1.62
CA LEU A 295 3.18 13.73 0.41
C LEU A 295 3.18 12.21 0.28
N ASP A 296 3.50 11.50 1.37
CA ASP A 296 3.55 10.05 1.37
C ASP A 296 2.16 9.43 1.21
N LYS A 297 1.13 10.07 1.76
CA LYS A 297 -0.28 9.67 1.55
C LYS A 297 -0.72 9.90 0.11
N VAL A 298 -0.39 11.05 -0.50
CA VAL A 298 -0.67 11.31 -1.93
C VAL A 298 0.05 10.30 -2.82
N THR A 299 1.30 9.97 -2.50
CA THR A 299 2.05 8.92 -3.20
C THR A 299 1.33 7.58 -3.11
N LEU A 300 0.87 7.19 -1.92
CA LEU A 300 0.09 5.97 -1.73
C LEU A 300 -1.20 5.97 -2.57
N MET A 301 -1.94 7.07 -2.58
CA MET A 301 -3.14 7.24 -3.42
C MET A 301 -2.83 7.01 -4.90
N ILE A 302 -1.77 7.61 -5.43
CA ILE A 302 -1.40 7.50 -6.85
C ILE A 302 -1.04 6.06 -7.20
N VAL A 303 -0.19 5.39 -6.39
CA VAL A 303 0.17 3.98 -6.63
C VAL A 303 -1.05 3.08 -6.63
N MET A 304 -1.96 3.26 -5.68
CA MET A 304 -3.21 2.47 -5.61
C MET A 304 -4.07 2.68 -6.85
N ARG A 305 -4.19 3.94 -7.31
CA ARG A 305 -4.94 4.30 -8.52
C ARG A 305 -4.32 3.67 -9.76
N ASP A 306 -3.01 3.76 -9.90
CA ASP A 306 -2.28 3.24 -11.06
C ASP A 306 -2.43 1.71 -11.17
N SER A 307 -2.30 0.99 -10.05
CA SER A 307 -2.54 -0.46 -10.01
C SER A 307 -3.96 -0.84 -10.46
N LEU A 308 -4.96 -0.14 -9.93
CA LEU A 308 -6.35 -0.37 -10.31
C LEU A 308 -6.58 -0.03 -11.80
N ASN A 309 -6.04 1.09 -12.26
CA ASN A 309 -6.17 1.53 -13.65
C ASN A 309 -5.52 0.54 -14.64
N ASP A 310 -4.34 0.01 -14.32
CA ASP A 310 -3.64 -1.00 -15.14
C ASP A 310 -4.50 -2.25 -15.31
N LEU A 311 -5.14 -2.70 -14.23
CA LEU A 311 -6.11 -3.78 -14.30
C LEU A 311 -7.30 -3.39 -15.19
N LEU A 312 -7.96 -2.27 -14.90
CA LEU A 312 -9.17 -1.82 -15.60
C LEU A 312 -8.95 -1.65 -17.11
N MET A 313 -7.79 -1.11 -17.52
CA MET A 313 -7.41 -0.93 -18.93
C MET A 313 -7.22 -2.25 -19.66
N LYS A 314 -6.64 -3.25 -19.00
CA LYS A 314 -6.47 -4.60 -19.55
C LYS A 314 -7.79 -5.31 -19.81
N TYR A 315 -8.85 -4.94 -19.08
CA TYR A 315 -10.17 -5.56 -19.15
C TYR A 315 -11.29 -4.58 -19.55
N LYS A 316 -10.96 -3.54 -20.34
CA LYS A 316 -11.90 -2.50 -20.83
C LYS A 316 -13.17 -3.02 -21.55
N HIS A 317 -13.19 -4.29 -21.95
CA HIS A 317 -14.31 -4.93 -22.65
C HIS A 317 -15.29 -5.63 -21.70
N VAL A 318 -14.99 -5.68 -20.40
CA VAL A 318 -15.86 -6.21 -19.35
C VAL A 318 -16.80 -5.08 -18.89
N PHE A 319 -18.05 -5.43 -18.55
CA PHE A 319 -19.05 -4.48 -18.05
C PHE A 319 -18.56 -3.73 -16.81
N ASP A 320 -18.95 -2.46 -16.71
CA ASP A 320 -18.51 -1.54 -15.68
C ASP A 320 -18.89 -2.02 -14.28
N GLU A 321 -20.08 -2.62 -14.09
CA GLU A 321 -20.48 -3.09 -12.76
C GLU A 321 -19.50 -4.12 -12.19
N GLN A 322 -19.00 -5.04 -13.04
CA GLN A 322 -18.03 -6.06 -12.63
C GLN A 322 -16.63 -5.48 -12.38
N ARG A 323 -16.33 -4.32 -12.97
CA ARG A 323 -15.08 -3.61 -12.80
C ARG A 323 -15.09 -2.75 -11.53
N MET A 324 -16.25 -2.25 -11.12
CA MET A 324 -16.46 -1.50 -9.88
C MET A 324 -16.31 -2.35 -8.62
N ASP A 325 -16.42 -3.68 -8.73
CA ASP A 325 -16.23 -4.62 -7.61
C ASP A 325 -14.76 -4.78 -7.18
N ILE A 326 -13.80 -4.25 -7.95
CA ILE A 326 -12.37 -4.37 -7.62
C ILE A 326 -11.95 -3.26 -6.66
N ILE A 327 -11.42 -3.66 -5.52
CA ILE A 327 -10.90 -2.77 -4.48
C ILE A 327 -9.40 -3.01 -4.28
N VAL A 328 -8.63 -1.93 -4.19
CA VAL A 328 -7.22 -1.92 -3.77
C VAL A 328 -7.12 -1.35 -2.37
N TYR A 329 -6.24 -1.90 -1.55
CA TYR A 329 -6.03 -1.45 -0.17
C TYR A 329 -4.67 -0.77 0.01
N GLY A 330 -4.59 0.07 1.02
CA GLY A 330 -3.38 0.80 1.38
C GLY A 330 -3.20 0.85 2.89
N TRP A 331 -1.97 0.96 3.35
CA TRP A 331 -1.70 1.31 4.74
C TRP A 331 -0.59 2.34 4.88
N LEU A 332 -0.71 3.20 5.88
CA LEU A 332 0.26 4.24 6.20
C LEU A 332 0.55 4.26 7.70
N GLN A 333 1.80 3.97 8.06
CA GLN A 333 2.25 4.11 9.44
C GLN A 333 2.79 5.51 9.68
N VAL A 334 2.24 6.22 10.66
CA VAL A 334 2.72 7.53 11.13
C VAL A 334 2.95 7.44 12.65
N GLY A 335 4.22 7.35 13.04
CA GLY A 335 4.58 7.08 14.44
C GLY A 335 4.02 5.73 14.89
N LEU A 336 3.24 5.71 15.97
CA LEU A 336 2.55 4.49 16.43
C LEU A 336 1.19 4.26 15.77
N LYS A 337 0.66 5.20 14.98
CA LYS A 337 -0.63 5.00 14.32
C LYS A 337 -0.44 4.27 13.01
N LEU A 338 -1.21 3.21 12.81
CA LEU A 338 -1.30 2.49 11.55
C LEU A 338 -2.69 2.74 10.95
N ASN A 339 -2.72 3.44 9.82
CA ASN A 339 -3.95 3.78 9.11
C ASN A 339 -4.14 2.83 7.93
N PHE A 340 -5.35 2.35 7.74
CA PHE A 340 -5.73 1.52 6.61
C PHE A 340 -6.70 2.27 5.71
N TYR A 341 -6.51 2.12 4.41
CA TYR A 341 -7.26 2.80 3.38
C TYR A 341 -7.76 1.80 2.33
N ALA A 342 -8.84 2.16 1.66
CA ALA A 342 -9.31 1.47 0.47
C ALA A 342 -9.47 2.46 -0.68
N MET A 343 -9.39 1.92 -1.90
CA MET A 343 -9.69 2.63 -3.12
C MET A 343 -10.57 1.79 -4.04
N ASP A 344 -11.64 2.40 -4.52
CA ASP A 344 -12.50 1.84 -5.57
C ASP A 344 -12.62 2.80 -6.77
N TRP A 345 -13.08 2.26 -7.89
CA TRP A 345 -13.36 3.01 -9.11
C TRP A 345 -14.88 3.09 -9.33
N ARG A 346 -15.40 4.28 -9.64
CA ARG A 346 -16.84 4.51 -9.82
C ARG A 346 -17.26 4.85 -11.24
N GLY A 347 -16.37 4.70 -12.21
CA GLY A 347 -16.64 5.13 -13.58
C GLY A 347 -16.12 6.53 -13.86
N ASN A 348 -16.17 6.92 -15.13
CA ASN A 348 -15.82 8.26 -15.62
C ASN A 348 -14.46 8.80 -15.13
N GLY A 349 -13.49 7.92 -14.90
CA GLY A 349 -12.16 8.31 -14.40
C GLY A 349 -12.11 8.76 -12.94
N MET A 350 -13.18 8.56 -12.16
CA MET A 350 -13.21 8.90 -10.74
C MET A 350 -12.90 7.67 -9.87
N TYR A 351 -11.92 7.85 -9.00
CA TYR A 351 -11.53 6.90 -7.95
C TYR A 351 -11.88 7.50 -6.59
N ARG A 352 -12.35 6.70 -5.64
CA ARG A 352 -12.58 7.17 -4.28
C ARG A 352 -11.53 6.57 -3.37
N PHE A 353 -10.92 7.41 -2.53
CA PHE A 353 -9.96 6.99 -1.52
C PHE A 353 -10.52 7.34 -0.15
N GLY A 354 -10.52 6.38 0.78
CA GLY A 354 -11.05 6.61 2.11
C GLY A 354 -10.32 5.81 3.18
N LEU A 355 -10.29 6.35 4.40
CA LEU A 355 -9.83 5.66 5.59
C LEU A 355 -10.89 4.62 5.98
N ILE A 356 -10.48 3.37 6.18
CA ILE A 356 -11.38 2.26 6.52
C ILE A 356 -11.17 1.78 7.96
N ASP A 357 -9.95 1.86 8.48
CA ASP A 357 -9.63 1.44 9.84
C ASP A 357 -8.36 2.12 10.35
N GLN A 358 -8.16 2.14 11.66
CA GLN A 358 -6.97 2.66 12.32
C GLN A 358 -6.69 1.86 13.59
N CYS A 359 -5.45 1.44 13.76
CA CYS A 359 -4.99 0.86 15.02
C CYS A 359 -3.74 1.55 15.55
N THR A 360 -3.45 1.33 16.83
CA THR A 360 -2.30 1.91 17.53
C THR A 360 -1.34 0.80 17.92
N LEU A 361 -0.08 0.95 17.51
CA LEU A 361 1.01 0.05 17.83
C LEU A 361 1.53 0.32 19.25
N PRO A 362 2.04 -0.71 19.95
CA PRO A 362 2.50 -0.57 21.32
C PRO A 362 3.72 0.33 21.42
N LEU A 363 3.71 1.25 22.39
CA LEU A 363 4.86 2.10 22.71
C LEU A 363 6.03 1.28 23.30
N ASN A 364 5.71 0.25 24.09
CA ASN A 364 6.69 -0.65 24.68
C ASN A 364 6.11 -2.05 24.91
N LYS A 365 6.99 -2.99 25.25
CA LYS A 365 6.68 -4.42 25.44
C LYS A 365 5.58 -4.74 26.45
N ASN A 366 5.22 -3.81 27.35
CA ASN A 366 4.17 -4.03 28.36
C ASN A 366 2.77 -3.84 27.78
N TYR A 367 2.65 -3.23 26.59
CA TYR A 367 1.38 -2.91 25.94
C TYR A 367 1.10 -3.80 24.72
N CYS A 368 1.75 -4.96 24.62
CA CYS A 368 1.57 -5.87 23.47
C CYS A 368 0.15 -6.44 23.35
N ASN A 369 -0.66 -6.39 24.41
CA ASN A 369 -2.09 -6.72 24.32
C ASN A 369 -2.84 -5.80 23.34
N MET A 370 -2.39 -4.55 23.13
CA MET A 370 -2.95 -3.64 22.12
C MET A 370 -2.77 -4.16 20.68
N LEU A 371 -1.91 -5.15 20.46
CA LEU A 371 -1.76 -5.79 19.16
C LEU A 371 -2.93 -6.69 18.80
N GLU A 372 -3.85 -6.99 19.73
CA GLU A 372 -5.09 -7.70 19.41
C GLU A 372 -5.93 -6.93 18.39
N ASP A 373 -6.12 -5.62 18.60
CA ASP A 373 -6.82 -4.77 17.64
C ASP A 373 -6.13 -4.80 16.27
N THR A 374 -4.79 -4.76 16.27
CA THR A 374 -4.00 -4.84 15.03
C THR A 374 -4.14 -6.20 14.36
N TYR A 375 -4.23 -7.28 15.13
CA TYR A 375 -4.49 -8.63 14.63
C TYR A 375 -5.84 -8.70 13.92
N CYS A 376 -6.91 -8.22 14.57
CA CYS A 376 -8.27 -8.21 14.01
C CYS A 376 -8.32 -7.42 12.69
N VAL A 377 -7.73 -6.23 12.65
CA VAL A 377 -7.67 -5.39 11.44
C VAL A 377 -6.89 -6.06 10.30
N LEU A 378 -5.72 -6.65 10.59
CA LEU A 378 -4.92 -7.33 9.58
C LEU A 378 -5.57 -8.64 9.09
N LYS A 379 -6.31 -9.35 9.94
CA LYS A 379 -7.13 -10.50 9.50
C LYS A 379 -8.31 -10.09 8.63
N SER A 380 -8.96 -8.98 8.96
CA SER A 380 -10.00 -8.37 8.11
C SER A 380 -9.45 -8.00 6.74
N LEU A 381 -8.25 -7.41 6.71
CA LEU A 381 -7.53 -7.08 5.49
C LEU A 381 -7.21 -8.33 4.67
N GLU A 382 -6.69 -9.39 5.30
CA GLU A 382 -6.40 -10.67 4.63
C GLU A 382 -7.66 -11.25 3.96
N ASN A 383 -8.81 -11.26 4.66
CA ASN A 383 -10.08 -11.74 4.10
C ASN A 383 -10.54 -10.90 2.90
N LYS A 384 -10.44 -9.57 3.02
CA LYS A 384 -10.79 -8.64 1.93
C LYS A 384 -9.93 -8.81 0.69
N LEU A 385 -8.67 -9.19 0.84
CA LEU A 385 -7.81 -9.52 -0.30
C LEU A 385 -8.22 -10.80 -1.01
N LEU A 386 -8.73 -11.79 -0.27
CA LEU A 386 -9.26 -13.01 -0.87
C LEU A 386 -10.55 -12.73 -1.64
N GLU A 387 -11.39 -11.80 -1.15
CA GLU A 387 -12.54 -11.28 -1.90
C GLU A 387 -12.09 -10.59 -3.20
N THR A 388 -11.09 -9.69 -3.13
CA THR A 388 -10.52 -9.03 -4.30
C THR A 388 -9.92 -10.05 -5.28
N GLU A 389 -9.23 -11.08 -4.81
CA GLU A 389 -8.69 -12.14 -5.66
C GLU A 389 -9.80 -12.83 -6.46
N GLN A 390 -10.88 -13.20 -5.76
CA GLN A 390 -12.04 -13.83 -6.39
C GLN A 390 -12.69 -12.91 -7.43
N ALA A 391 -12.82 -11.62 -7.13
CA ALA A 391 -13.35 -10.63 -8.05
C ALA A 391 -12.47 -10.49 -9.31
N VAL A 392 -11.14 -10.40 -9.16
CA VAL A 392 -10.18 -10.36 -10.28
C VAL A 392 -10.25 -11.64 -11.12
N ARG A 393 -10.39 -12.81 -10.49
CA ARG A 393 -10.54 -14.10 -11.19
C ARG A 393 -11.86 -14.20 -11.97
N ASN A 394 -12.94 -13.67 -11.41
CA ASN A 394 -14.23 -13.61 -12.09
C ASN A 394 -14.16 -12.70 -13.31
N LEU A 395 -13.51 -11.54 -13.17
CA LEU A 395 -13.29 -10.57 -14.23
C LEU A 395 -12.45 -11.15 -15.38
N PHE A 396 -11.41 -11.94 -15.08
CA PHE A 396 -10.69 -12.71 -16.10
C PHE A 396 -11.58 -13.75 -16.80
N SER A 397 -12.35 -14.53 -16.04
CA SER A 397 -13.23 -15.57 -16.58
C SER A 397 -14.28 -14.99 -17.53
N ASN A 398 -14.82 -13.81 -17.21
CA ASN A 398 -15.78 -13.12 -18.05
C ASN A 398 -15.15 -12.52 -19.31
N ASN A 399 -13.91 -12.04 -19.24
CA ASN A 399 -13.16 -11.60 -20.41
C ASN A 399 -12.97 -12.72 -21.45
N VAL A 400 -12.61 -13.94 -21.00
CA VAL A 400 -12.47 -15.11 -21.90
C VAL A 400 -13.80 -15.40 -22.61
N LYS A 401 -14.92 -15.42 -21.87
CA LYS A 401 -16.26 -15.64 -22.46
C LYS A 401 -16.65 -14.53 -23.44
N GLY A 402 -16.36 -13.27 -23.12
CA GLY A 402 -16.63 -12.11 -23.98
C GLY A 402 -15.85 -12.18 -25.29
N LYS A 403 -14.56 -12.50 -25.24
CA LYS A 403 -13.72 -12.70 -26.43
C LYS A 403 -14.21 -13.85 -27.31
N CYS A 404 -14.64 -14.96 -26.72
CA CYS A 404 -15.21 -16.08 -27.48
C CYS A 404 -16.54 -15.72 -28.17
N ARG A 405 -17.37 -14.84 -27.59
CA ARG A 405 -18.61 -14.36 -28.22
C ARG A 405 -18.34 -13.33 -29.33
N GLY A 406 -17.31 -12.50 -29.18
CA GLY A 406 -16.87 -11.56 -30.22
C GLY A 406 -16.43 -12.25 -31.52
N LEU A 407 -15.87 -13.47 -31.44
CA LEU A 407 -15.50 -14.27 -32.62
C LEU A 407 -16.69 -14.89 -33.36
N VAL A 408 -17.89 -14.89 -32.77
CA VAL A 408 -19.11 -15.44 -33.41
C VAL A 408 -19.95 -14.35 -34.08
N ALA A 409 -19.61 -13.08 -33.88
CA ALA A 409 -20.37 -11.92 -34.38
C ALA A 409 -19.76 -11.22 -35.61
N GLU A 410 -18.80 -11.83 -36.30
CA GLU A 410 -18.38 -11.43 -37.66
C GLU A 410 -18.94 -12.39 -38.71
N ASN A 411 -20.27 -12.47 -38.81
CA ASN A 411 -20.92 -12.86 -40.05
C ASN A 411 -21.56 -11.60 -40.62
N ASP A 412 -20.76 -10.79 -41.32
CA ASP A 412 -21.24 -9.66 -42.11
C ASP A 412 -22.16 -10.19 -43.23
N PRO A 413 -23.46 -9.83 -43.27
CA PRO A 413 -24.37 -10.26 -44.33
C PRO A 413 -24.02 -9.67 -45.71
N ARG A 414 -23.04 -8.77 -45.81
CA ARG A 414 -22.66 -8.10 -47.06
C ARG A 414 -21.63 -8.84 -47.90
N LEU A 415 -21.07 -9.96 -47.43
CA LEU A 415 -20.13 -10.78 -48.21
C LEU A 415 -20.78 -11.91 -49.03
N ASN A 416 -22.10 -12.09 -48.96
CA ASN A 416 -22.84 -13.12 -49.72
C ASN A 416 -23.58 -12.57 -50.95
N LEU A 417 -23.05 -11.55 -51.63
CA LEU A 417 -23.63 -10.99 -52.86
C LEU A 417 -22.78 -11.20 -54.13
N ASN A 418 -21.74 -12.04 -54.07
CA ASN A 418 -20.93 -12.42 -55.25
C ASN A 418 -20.97 -13.92 -55.55
N LYS A 419 -22.16 -14.53 -55.50
CA LYS A 419 -22.46 -15.80 -56.19
C LYS A 419 -23.86 -15.71 -56.79
N ALA A 420 -23.94 -15.11 -57.97
CA ALA A 420 -25.00 -15.33 -58.95
C ALA A 420 -24.35 -15.99 -60.17
#